data_AF-A0A7V6W3R5-F1
#
_entry.id   AF-A0A7V6W3R5-F1
#
_cell.length_a   1.000
_cell.length_b   1.000
_cell.length_c   1.000
_cell.angle_alpha   90.00
_cell.angle_beta   90.00
_cell.angle_gamma   90.00
#
_symmetry.space_group_name_H-M   'P 1'
#
loop_
_entity.id
_entity.type
_entity.pdbx_description
1 polymer ?
#
loop_
_entity_poly.entity_id
_entity_poly.type
_entity_poly.pdbx_seq_one_letter_code
_entity_poly.pdbx_strand_id
1 'polypeptide(L)'
;MKRLAQNKNFKLGITIFSIVAACILFFFFIFKIDEVLIALKWIMKLLSPFIVGFAFAYLLSPIVQFFQDNLFLKMFKDKKDQKKIKSARFLSILFTFLLVLAVIIILFSRIIPELLTSLEILIRNTPMYLEQIRDYFLHLLKNHEELEIIVLNNLDAINNYLLTTINNNFLPKIEEWVVIFSNGIFEIFKALYNIVVGLIIS
;
A
#
# COMPACT_ATOMS: atom_id res chain seq x y z
N MET A 1 50.79 2.22 28.31
CA MET A 1 50.48 2.58 26.90
C MET A 1 50.28 4.08 26.62
N LYS A 2 50.29 5.01 27.60
CA LYS A 2 50.11 6.46 27.35
C LYS A 2 51.39 7.27 27.04
N ARG A 3 52.59 6.69 27.22
CA ARG A 3 53.88 7.41 27.03
C ARG A 3 54.44 7.41 25.59
N LEU A 4 53.96 6.53 24.70
CA LEU A 4 54.40 6.48 23.29
C LEU A 4 53.65 7.46 22.37
N ALA A 5 52.46 7.93 22.79
CA ALA A 5 51.62 8.84 22.00
C ALA A 5 52.08 10.32 22.03
N GLN A 6 53.11 10.64 22.81
CA GLN A 6 53.57 12.01 23.05
C GLN A 6 54.81 12.40 22.23
N ASN A 7 55.41 11.46 21.49
CA ASN A 7 56.55 11.73 20.63
C ASN A 7 56.08 12.20 19.24
N LYS A 8 56.53 13.39 18.81
CA LYS A 8 56.15 14.03 17.53
C LYS A 8 56.34 13.09 16.33
N ASN A 9 57.35 12.22 16.39
CA ASN A 9 57.67 11.23 15.37
C ASN A 9 56.67 10.07 15.29
N PHE A 10 56.02 9.70 16.40
CA PHE A 10 55.02 8.63 16.42
C PHE A 10 53.68 9.09 15.81
N LYS A 11 53.28 10.34 16.10
CA LYS A 11 52.13 10.97 15.43
C LYS A 11 52.38 11.15 13.93
N LEU A 12 53.59 11.59 13.53
CA LEU A 12 53.97 11.69 12.12
C LEU A 12 53.92 10.34 11.40
N GLY A 13 54.43 9.27 12.02
CA GLY A 13 54.36 7.91 11.48
C GLY A 13 52.93 7.41 11.26
N ILE A 14 52.04 7.59 12.24
CA ILE A 14 50.62 7.24 12.11
C ILE A 14 49.93 8.08 11.03
N THR A 15 50.26 9.36 10.92
CA THR A 15 49.64 10.23 9.92
C THR A 15 50.05 9.82 8.51
N ILE A 16 51.34 9.55 8.28
CA ILE A 16 51.86 9.07 6.98
C ILE A 16 51.27 7.71 6.63
N PHE A 17 51.23 6.77 7.59
CA PHE A 17 50.61 5.47 7.39
C PHE A 17 49.12 5.59 7.05
N SER A 18 48.38 6.45 7.76
CA SER A 18 46.96 6.69 7.50
C SER A 18 46.72 7.32 6.12
N ILE A 19 47.60 8.22 5.67
CA ILE A 19 47.52 8.83 4.34
C ILE A 19 47.76 7.77 3.26
N VAL A 20 48.82 6.97 3.39
CA VAL A 20 49.13 5.89 2.42
C VAL A 20 48.02 4.85 2.40
N ALA A 21 47.51 4.43 3.56
CA ALA A 21 46.37 3.52 3.65
C ALA A 21 45.11 4.10 3.01
N ALA A 22 44.83 5.39 3.23
CA ALA A 22 43.70 6.08 2.60
C ALA A 22 43.86 6.18 1.08
N CYS A 23 45.06 6.48 0.56
CA CYS A 23 45.32 6.50 -0.88
C CYS A 23 45.10 5.14 -1.54
N ILE A 24 45.57 4.05 -0.91
CA ILE A 24 45.38 2.68 -1.41
C ILE A 24 43.88 2.30 -1.39
N LEU A 25 43.18 2.59 -0.29
CA LEU A 25 41.73 2.38 -0.20
C LEU A 25 40.96 3.16 -1.26
N PHE A 26 41.34 4.42 -1.49
CA PHE A 26 40.70 5.29 -2.47
C PHE A 26 40.90 4.78 -3.91
N PHE A 27 42.12 4.33 -4.24
CA PHE A 27 42.40 3.68 -5.52
C PHE A 27 41.55 2.42 -5.71
N PHE A 28 41.44 1.59 -4.68
CA PHE A 28 40.59 0.38 -4.70
C PHE A 28 39.10 0.72 -4.87
N PHE A 29 38.65 1.83 -4.27
CA PHE A 29 37.28 2.32 -4.37
C PHE A 29 36.92 2.77 -5.79
N ILE A 30 37.84 3.47 -6.47
CA ILE A 30 37.67 3.87 -7.89
C ILE A 30 37.70 2.64 -8.79
N PHE A 31 38.62 1.70 -8.54
CA PHE A 31 38.76 0.51 -9.38
C PHE A 31 37.55 -0.44 -9.27
N LYS A 32 36.90 -0.49 -8.10
CA LYS A 32 35.67 -1.27 -7.84
C LYS A 32 34.42 -0.40 -7.71
N ILE A 33 34.36 0.74 -8.40
CA ILE A 33 33.24 1.67 -8.28
C ILE A 33 31.88 1.02 -8.56
N ASP A 34 31.84 0.04 -9.47
CA ASP A 34 30.62 -0.70 -9.80
C ASP A 34 30.13 -1.56 -8.61
N GLU A 35 31.03 -2.26 -7.92
CA GLU A 35 30.68 -3.04 -6.72
C GLU A 35 30.23 -2.14 -5.57
N VAL A 36 30.87 -0.97 -5.41
CA VAL A 36 30.48 0.05 -4.43
C VAL A 36 29.09 0.58 -4.71
N LEU A 37 28.77 0.89 -5.98
CA LEU A 37 27.45 1.38 -6.39
C LEU A 37 26.37 0.32 -6.16
N ILE A 38 26.66 -0.96 -6.36
CA ILE A 38 25.74 -2.06 -6.07
C ILE A 38 25.46 -2.13 -4.55
N ALA A 39 26.50 -2.05 -3.71
CA ALA A 39 26.34 -2.04 -2.26
C ALA A 39 25.51 -0.82 -1.79
N LEU A 40 25.75 0.36 -2.37
CA LEU A 40 24.98 1.56 -2.05
C LEU A 40 23.51 1.43 -2.47
N LYS A 41 23.23 0.89 -3.66
CA LYS A 41 21.85 0.61 -4.11
C LYS A 41 21.16 -0.38 -3.17
N TRP A 42 21.87 -1.39 -2.69
CA TRP A 42 21.33 -2.35 -1.73
C TRP A 42 20.97 -1.68 -0.39
N ILE A 43 21.86 -0.82 0.14
CA ILE A 43 21.60 -0.02 1.34
C ILE A 43 20.41 0.92 1.13
N MET A 44 20.31 1.60 -0.02
CA MET A 44 19.18 2.47 -0.33
C MET A 44 17.86 1.69 -0.42
N LYS A 45 17.89 0.48 -0.98
CA LYS A 45 16.71 -0.41 -1.03
C LYS A 45 16.27 -0.84 0.37
N LEU A 46 17.22 -1.10 1.27
CA LEU A 46 16.95 -1.39 2.68
C LEU A 46 16.44 -0.16 3.45
N LEU A 47 16.90 1.04 3.11
CA LEU A 47 16.45 2.30 3.71
C LEU A 47 15.10 2.79 3.17
N SER A 48 14.73 2.40 1.95
CA SER A 48 13.45 2.76 1.31
C SER A 48 12.22 2.58 2.23
N PRO A 49 12.00 1.42 2.89
CA PRO A 49 10.87 1.25 3.81
C PRO A 49 10.94 2.20 5.01
N PHE A 50 12.14 2.57 5.49
CA PHE A 50 12.28 3.53 6.58
C PHE A 50 11.94 4.96 6.13
N ILE A 51 12.36 5.37 4.94
CA ILE A 51 12.04 6.70 4.38
C ILE A 51 10.52 6.83 4.24
N VAL A 52 9.87 5.84 3.65
CA VAL A 52 8.41 5.80 3.52
C VAL A 52 7.74 5.77 4.90
N GLY A 53 8.24 4.97 5.83
CA GLY A 53 7.77 4.92 7.21
C GLY A 53 7.87 6.27 7.93
N PHE A 54 8.98 7.00 7.75
CA PHE A 54 9.15 8.35 8.30
C PHE A 54 8.21 9.35 7.64
N ALA A 55 7.98 9.25 6.34
CA ALA A 55 6.98 10.08 5.64
C ALA A 55 5.57 9.84 6.21
N PHE A 56 5.17 8.59 6.41
CA PHE A 56 3.91 8.26 7.08
C PHE A 56 3.87 8.74 8.53
N ALA A 57 4.94 8.56 9.30
CA ALA A 57 5.01 9.03 10.69
C ALA A 57 4.86 10.56 10.79
N TYR A 58 5.43 11.29 9.84
CA TYR A 58 5.26 12.74 9.73
C TYR A 58 3.81 13.11 9.41
N LEU A 59 3.17 12.40 8.48
CA LEU A 59 1.79 12.62 8.07
C LEU A 59 0.78 12.29 9.20
N LEU A 60 1.05 11.25 9.98
CA LEU A 60 0.24 10.87 11.15
C LEU A 60 0.54 11.72 12.39
N SER A 61 1.67 12.43 12.44
CA SER A 61 2.09 13.26 13.57
C SER A 61 1.01 14.24 14.09
N PRO A 62 0.33 15.04 13.24
CA PRO A 62 -0.72 15.94 13.71
C PRO A 62 -1.90 15.20 14.36
N ILE A 63 -2.24 14.01 13.85
CA ILE A 63 -3.32 13.18 14.40
C ILE A 63 -2.90 12.65 15.78
N VAL A 64 -1.66 12.16 15.91
CA VAL A 64 -1.11 11.70 17.20
C VAL A 64 -1.11 12.83 18.23
N GLN A 65 -0.67 14.03 17.85
CA GLN A 65 -0.66 15.19 18.75
C GLN A 65 -2.07 15.58 19.20
N PHE A 66 -3.04 15.54 18.29
CA PHE A 66 -4.45 15.77 18.63
C PHE A 66 -4.93 14.78 19.70
N PHE A 67 -4.69 13.48 19.52
CA PHE A 67 -5.08 12.48 20.52
C PHE A 67 -4.34 12.64 21.85
N GLN A 68 -3.05 12.94 21.80
CA GLN A 68 -2.23 13.15 22.98
C GLN A 68 -2.76 14.30 23.83
N ASP A 69 -2.97 15.47 23.23
CA ASP A 69 -3.24 16.71 23.96
C ASP A 69 -4.73 16.84 24.33
N ASN A 70 -5.65 16.35 23.49
CA ASN A 70 -7.08 16.46 23.75
C ASN A 70 -7.67 15.32 24.56
N LEU A 71 -7.16 14.08 24.43
CA LEU A 71 -7.75 12.91 25.08
C LEU A 71 -6.87 12.42 26.24
N PHE A 72 -5.64 11.99 25.95
CA PHE A 72 -4.84 11.28 26.94
C PHE A 72 -4.28 12.19 28.04
N LEU A 73 -3.70 13.35 27.69
CA LEU A 73 -3.14 14.27 28.70
C LEU A 73 -4.21 14.93 29.58
N LYS A 74 -5.45 15.09 29.08
CA LYS A 74 -6.58 15.53 29.93
C LYS A 74 -7.00 14.43 30.91
N MET A 75 -6.92 13.16 30.52
CA MET A 75 -7.29 12.02 31.36
C MET A 75 -6.32 11.80 32.53
N PHE A 76 -5.01 12.03 32.31
CA PHE A 76 -3.99 11.75 33.33
C PHE A 76 -3.92 12.75 34.50
N LYS A 77 -4.67 13.87 34.47
CA LYS A 77 -4.79 14.97 35.46
C LYS A 77 -3.48 15.67 35.90
N ASP A 78 -2.37 14.94 36.04
CA ASP A 78 -1.03 15.44 36.38
C ASP A 78 -0.14 15.59 35.14
N LYS A 79 -0.01 16.83 34.66
CA LYS A 79 0.81 17.20 33.49
C LYS A 79 2.33 17.21 33.77
N LYS A 80 2.78 16.87 34.98
CA LYS A 80 4.19 16.97 35.39
C LYS A 80 4.92 15.62 35.49
N ASP A 81 4.22 14.51 35.43
CA ASP A 81 4.85 13.18 35.51
C ASP A 81 5.35 12.73 34.13
N GLN A 82 6.68 12.67 33.96
CA GLN A 82 7.33 12.24 32.72
C GLN A 82 6.98 10.81 32.31
N LYS A 83 6.66 9.92 33.26
CA LYS A 83 6.22 8.54 32.94
C LYS A 83 4.83 8.56 32.31
N LYS A 84 3.89 9.32 32.88
CA LYS A 84 2.52 9.47 32.34
C LYS A 84 2.51 10.10 30.95
N ILE A 85 3.38 11.09 30.70
CA ILE A 85 3.52 11.73 29.38
C ILE A 85 4.02 10.71 28.33
N LYS A 86 5.02 9.89 28.67
CA LYS A 86 5.52 8.85 27.76
C LYS A 86 4.44 7.79 27.45
N SER A 87 3.69 7.35 28.47
CA SER A 87 2.58 6.42 28.28
C SER A 87 1.46 7.03 27.45
N ALA A 88 1.09 8.30 27.69
CA ALA A 88 0.10 9.02 26.89
C ALA A 88 0.51 9.09 25.41
N ARG A 89 1.79 9.36 25.12
CA ARG A 89 2.31 9.39 23.76
C ARG A 89 2.27 8.02 23.08
N PHE A 90 2.68 6.96 23.77
CA PHE A 90 2.61 5.60 23.24
C PHE A 90 1.16 5.21 22.91
N LEU A 91 0.23 5.49 23.83
CA LEU A 91 -1.19 5.19 23.66
C LEU A 91 -1.81 6.02 22.51
N SER A 92 -1.39 7.28 22.35
CA SER A 92 -1.82 8.14 21.24
C SER A 92 -1.36 7.62 19.89
N ILE A 93 -0.12 7.14 19.78
CA ILE A 93 0.42 6.53 18.54
C ILE A 93 -0.37 5.27 18.20
N LEU A 94 -0.57 4.38 19.18
CA LEU A 94 -1.31 3.14 18.98
C LEU A 94 -2.76 3.41 18.55
N PHE A 95 -3.44 4.35 19.22
CA PHE A 95 -4.82 4.70 18.90
C PHE A 95 -4.93 5.37 17.52
N THR A 96 -3.99 6.24 17.17
CA THR A 96 -3.94 6.87 15.84
C THR A 96 -3.74 5.82 14.74
N PHE A 97 -2.81 4.89 14.94
CA PHE A 97 -2.57 3.82 13.98
C PHE A 97 -3.81 2.93 13.80
N LEU A 98 -4.45 2.54 14.90
CA LEU A 98 -5.68 1.75 14.89
C LEU A 98 -6.83 2.50 14.19
N LEU A 99 -6.95 3.80 14.43
CA LEU A 99 -7.96 4.65 13.79
C LEU A 99 -7.74 4.78 12.28
N VAL A 100 -6.50 5.03 11.84
CA VAL A 100 -6.16 5.10 10.40
C VAL A 100 -6.45 3.75 9.73
N LEU A 101 -6.07 2.64 10.36
CA LEU A 101 -6.34 1.30 9.87
C LEU A 101 -7.86 1.03 9.80
N ALA A 102 -8.62 1.41 10.82
CA ALA A 102 -10.07 1.29 10.83
C ALA A 102 -10.74 2.10 9.71
N VAL A 103 -10.31 3.34 9.48
CA VAL A 103 -10.82 4.18 8.39
C VAL A 103 -10.54 3.51 7.04
N ILE A 104 -9.33 3.03 6.81
CA ILE A 104 -8.96 2.30 5.58
C ILE A 104 -9.88 1.10 5.39
N ILE A 105 -10.06 0.27 6.42
CA ILE A 105 -10.92 -0.92 6.35
C ILE A 105 -12.35 -0.54 6.03
N ILE A 106 -12.92 0.46 6.70
CA ILE A 106 -14.31 0.90 6.46
C ILE A 106 -14.48 1.41 5.03
N LEU A 107 -13.53 2.22 4.55
CA LEU A 107 -13.55 2.73 3.18
C LEU A 107 -13.53 1.59 2.17
N PHE A 108 -12.56 0.68 2.25
CA PHE A 108 -12.48 -0.45 1.31
C PHE A 108 -13.65 -1.43 1.45
N SER A 109 -14.14 -1.66 2.68
CA SER A 109 -15.29 -2.52 2.95
C SER A 109 -16.58 -2.01 2.33
N ARG A 110 -16.74 -0.70 2.14
CA ARG A 110 -17.90 -0.11 1.46
C ARG A 110 -17.66 0.08 -0.03
N ILE A 111 -16.52 0.67 -0.39
CA ILE A 111 -16.19 1.03 -1.77
C ILE A 111 -16.09 -0.22 -2.65
N ILE A 112 -15.38 -1.26 -2.21
CA ILE A 112 -15.15 -2.43 -3.07
C ILE A 112 -16.47 -3.15 -3.40
N PRO A 113 -17.34 -3.51 -2.44
CA PRO A 113 -18.61 -4.14 -2.76
C PRO A 113 -19.50 -3.26 -3.64
N GLU A 114 -19.55 -1.95 -3.38
CA GLU A 114 -20.38 -1.03 -4.16
C GLU A 114 -19.93 -0.94 -5.63
N LEU A 115 -18.61 -0.90 -5.86
CA LEU A 115 -18.04 -0.98 -7.21
C LEU A 115 -18.39 -2.32 -7.88
N LEU A 116 -18.28 -3.43 -7.17
CA LEU A 116 -18.58 -4.76 -7.71
C LEU A 116 -20.07 -4.92 -8.02
N THR A 117 -20.97 -4.44 -7.17
CA THR A 117 -22.42 -4.39 -7.44
C THR A 117 -22.73 -3.52 -8.66
N SER A 118 -22.05 -2.37 -8.81
CA SER A 118 -22.20 -1.53 -10.00
C SER A 118 -21.78 -2.26 -11.28
N LEU A 119 -20.67 -3.00 -11.23
CA LEU A 119 -20.23 -3.85 -12.35
C LEU A 119 -21.22 -4.99 -12.64
N GLU A 120 -21.77 -5.63 -11.61
CA GLU A 120 -22.77 -6.69 -11.76
C GLU A 120 -24.05 -6.15 -12.43
N ILE A 121 -24.53 -4.98 -12.02
CA ILE A 121 -25.69 -4.32 -12.64
C ILE A 121 -25.41 -4.00 -14.12
N LEU A 122 -24.22 -3.46 -14.42
CA LEU A 122 -23.81 -3.14 -15.79
C LEU A 122 -23.78 -4.41 -16.66
N ILE A 123 -23.20 -5.48 -16.13
CA ILE A 123 -23.13 -6.79 -16.79
C ILE A 123 -24.52 -7.38 -17.02
N ARG A 124 -25.38 -7.37 -16.00
CA ARG A 124 -26.74 -7.92 -16.09
C ARG A 124 -27.61 -7.16 -17.09
N ASN A 125 -27.36 -5.86 -17.27
CA ASN A 125 -28.04 -5.03 -18.25
C ASN A 125 -27.39 -5.08 -19.65
N THR A 126 -26.24 -5.74 -19.80
CA THR A 126 -25.54 -5.86 -21.08
C THR A 126 -26.39 -6.46 -22.21
N PRO A 127 -27.22 -7.50 -22.01
CA PRO A 127 -28.10 -8.00 -23.07
C PRO A 127 -29.02 -6.91 -23.62
N MET A 128 -29.63 -6.10 -22.74
CA MET A 128 -30.49 -4.99 -23.12
C MET A 128 -29.73 -3.91 -23.91
N TYR A 129 -28.50 -3.59 -23.51
CA TYR A 129 -27.65 -2.66 -24.26
C TYR A 129 -27.27 -3.21 -25.63
N LEU A 130 -26.99 -4.51 -25.74
CA LEU A 130 -26.68 -5.17 -27.01
C LEU A 130 -27.89 -5.20 -27.95
N GLU A 131 -29.11 -5.40 -27.44
CA GLU A 131 -30.34 -5.28 -28.22
C GLU A 131 -30.57 -3.85 -28.72
N GLN A 132 -30.40 -2.83 -27.88
CA GLN A 132 -30.53 -1.42 -28.30
C GLN A 132 -29.51 -1.03 -29.37
N ILE A 133 -28.27 -1.53 -29.25
CA ILE A 133 -27.23 -1.33 -30.27
C ILE A 133 -27.64 -2.03 -31.56
N ARG A 134 -28.11 -3.28 -31.49
CA ARG A 134 -28.61 -4.01 -32.67
C ARG A 134 -29.71 -3.23 -33.37
N ASP A 135 -30.71 -2.74 -32.66
CA ASP A 135 -31.83 -1.99 -33.23
C ASP A 135 -31.37 -0.67 -33.86
N TYR A 136 -30.41 0.03 -33.25
CA TYR A 136 -29.81 1.23 -33.81
C TYR A 136 -29.08 0.95 -35.13
N PHE A 137 -28.29 -0.13 -35.18
CA PHE A 137 -27.60 -0.54 -36.41
C PHE A 137 -28.60 -0.94 -37.50
N LEU A 138 -29.63 -1.71 -37.18
CA LEU A 138 -30.68 -2.08 -38.15
C LEU A 138 -31.42 -0.86 -38.68
N HIS A 139 -31.71 0.12 -37.81
CA HIS A 139 -32.36 1.34 -38.26
C HIS A 139 -31.48 2.16 -39.21
N LEU A 140 -30.16 2.20 -38.97
CA LEU A 140 -29.19 2.90 -39.81
C LEU A 140 -29.00 2.20 -41.17
N LEU A 141 -29.10 0.88 -41.21
CA LEU A 141 -28.88 0.05 -42.41
C LEU A 141 -30.14 -0.17 -43.26
N LYS A 142 -31.30 0.34 -42.86
CA LYS A 142 -32.61 0.14 -43.49
C LYS A 142 -32.69 0.49 -45.00
N ASN A 143 -31.71 1.21 -45.53
CA ASN A 143 -31.60 1.58 -46.95
C ASN A 143 -30.64 0.67 -47.76
N HIS A 144 -30.00 -0.33 -47.14
CA HIS A 144 -29.00 -1.21 -47.74
C HIS A 144 -29.22 -2.68 -47.31
N GLU A 145 -30.10 -3.38 -48.04
CA GLU A 145 -30.59 -4.73 -47.73
C GLU A 145 -29.47 -5.80 -47.67
N GLU A 146 -28.44 -5.69 -48.52
CA GLU A 146 -27.28 -6.61 -48.52
C GLU A 146 -26.40 -6.49 -47.26
N LEU A 147 -26.29 -5.28 -46.70
CA LEU A 147 -25.49 -5.04 -45.50
C LEU A 147 -26.22 -5.49 -44.23
N GLU A 148 -27.55 -5.44 -44.23
CA GLU A 148 -28.38 -5.86 -43.10
C GLU A 148 -28.22 -7.37 -42.81
N ILE A 149 -28.24 -8.21 -43.84
CA ILE A 149 -28.12 -9.68 -43.72
C ILE A 149 -26.74 -10.08 -43.18
N ILE A 150 -25.67 -9.44 -43.65
CA ILE A 150 -24.30 -9.72 -43.19
C ILE A 150 -24.13 -9.29 -41.73
N VAL A 151 -24.71 -8.15 -41.35
CA VAL A 151 -24.61 -7.61 -40.00
C VAL A 151 -25.40 -8.45 -39.01
N LEU A 152 -26.63 -8.87 -39.33
CA LEU A 152 -27.45 -9.72 -38.48
C LEU A 152 -26.76 -11.05 -38.12
N ASN A 153 -26.24 -11.76 -39.11
CA ASN A 153 -25.59 -13.06 -38.91
C ASN A 153 -24.32 -12.97 -38.05
N ASN A 154 -23.56 -11.88 -38.17
CA ASN A 154 -22.35 -11.68 -37.36
C ASN A 154 -22.67 -11.14 -35.96
N LEU A 155 -23.69 -10.29 -35.82
CA LEU A 155 -24.10 -9.73 -34.53
C LEU A 155 -24.62 -10.81 -33.58
N ASP A 156 -25.39 -11.79 -34.05
CA ASP A 156 -25.89 -12.87 -33.20
C ASP A 156 -24.75 -13.76 -32.66
N ALA A 157 -23.74 -14.05 -33.50
CA ALA A 157 -22.56 -14.80 -33.08
C ALA A 157 -21.73 -14.01 -32.05
N ILE A 158 -21.54 -12.70 -32.27
CA ILE A 158 -20.84 -11.81 -31.34
C ILE A 158 -21.62 -11.70 -30.02
N ASN A 159 -22.94 -11.55 -30.08
CA ASN A 159 -23.80 -11.44 -28.91
C ASN A 159 -23.70 -12.71 -28.05
N ASN A 160 -23.85 -13.88 -28.67
CA ASN A 160 -23.69 -15.16 -27.97
C ASN A 160 -22.30 -15.34 -27.37
N TYR A 161 -21.24 -14.97 -28.09
CA TYR A 161 -19.87 -15.04 -27.56
C TYR A 161 -19.65 -14.08 -26.37
N LEU A 162 -20.14 -12.84 -26.46
CA LEU A 162 -20.04 -11.85 -25.39
C LEU A 162 -20.82 -12.29 -24.15
N LEU A 163 -22.08 -12.70 -24.31
CA LEU A 163 -22.94 -13.13 -23.21
C LEU A 163 -22.38 -14.37 -22.51
N THR A 164 -21.92 -15.36 -23.27
CA THR A 164 -21.29 -16.56 -22.69
C THR A 164 -19.98 -16.24 -21.98
N THR A 165 -19.16 -15.37 -22.54
CA THR A 165 -17.90 -14.94 -21.90
C THR A 165 -18.16 -14.17 -20.61
N ILE A 166 -19.13 -13.25 -20.62
CA ILE A 166 -19.54 -12.48 -19.45
C ILE A 166 -20.04 -13.39 -18.33
N ASN A 167 -20.99 -14.29 -18.65
CA ASN A 167 -21.60 -15.17 -17.67
C ASN A 167 -20.63 -16.22 -17.13
N ASN A 168 -19.78 -16.79 -17.98
CA ASN A 168 -18.95 -17.92 -17.57
C ASN A 168 -17.58 -17.50 -17.01
N ASN A 169 -17.04 -16.34 -17.41
CA ASN A 169 -15.69 -15.93 -17.04
C ASN A 169 -15.62 -14.66 -16.20
N PHE A 170 -16.55 -13.70 -16.36
CA PHE A 170 -16.49 -12.41 -15.66
C PHE A 170 -17.32 -12.39 -14.38
N LEU A 171 -18.59 -12.80 -14.43
CA LEU A 171 -19.46 -12.85 -13.24
C LEU A 171 -18.85 -13.66 -12.09
N PRO A 172 -18.35 -14.89 -12.32
CA PRO A 172 -17.79 -15.70 -11.23
C PRO A 172 -16.53 -15.06 -10.61
N LYS A 173 -15.72 -14.34 -11.40
CA LYS A 173 -14.54 -13.64 -10.89
C LYS A 173 -14.91 -12.44 -10.02
N ILE A 174 -15.97 -11.72 -10.38
CA ILE A 174 -16.51 -10.63 -9.57
C ILE A 174 -16.98 -11.18 -8.22
N GLU A 175 -17.73 -12.28 -8.24
CA GLU A 175 -18.17 -12.96 -7.01
C GLU A 175 -16.98 -13.46 -6.17
N GLU A 176 -15.97 -14.08 -6.79
CA GLU A 176 -14.74 -14.51 -6.13
C GLU A 176 -14.04 -13.34 -5.44
N TRP A 177 -13.93 -12.20 -6.12
CA TRP A 177 -13.34 -10.98 -5.56
C TRP A 177 -14.14 -10.47 -4.37
N VAL A 178 -15.48 -10.42 -4.45
CA VAL A 178 -16.34 -10.04 -3.31
C VAL A 178 -16.01 -10.91 -2.09
N VAL A 179 -15.88 -12.23 -2.27
CA VAL A 179 -15.58 -13.18 -1.19
C VAL A 179 -14.18 -12.97 -0.63
N ILE A 180 -13.16 -12.83 -1.48
CA ILE A 180 -11.76 -12.59 -1.06
C ILE A 180 -11.65 -11.30 -0.24
N PHE A 181 -12.25 -10.20 -0.72
CA PHE A 181 -12.22 -8.92 -0.02
C PHE A 181 -12.98 -8.98 1.30
N SER A 182 -14.16 -9.61 1.31
CA SER A 182 -14.96 -9.80 2.53
C SER A 182 -14.19 -10.62 3.56
N ASN A 183 -13.61 -11.74 3.16
CA ASN A 183 -12.82 -12.60 4.04
C ASN A 183 -11.55 -11.90 4.55
N GLY A 184 -10.86 -11.15 3.69
CA GLY A 184 -9.69 -10.36 4.08
C GLY A 184 -10.02 -9.35 5.19
N ILE A 185 -11.18 -8.70 5.11
CA ILE A 185 -11.67 -7.80 6.16
C ILE A 185 -11.95 -8.56 7.46
N PHE A 186 -12.66 -9.70 7.39
CA PHE A 186 -12.94 -10.53 8.56
C PHE A 186 -11.66 -11.02 9.26
N GLU A 187 -10.64 -11.41 8.51
CA GLU A 187 -9.36 -11.83 9.08
C GLU A 187 -8.64 -10.69 9.82
N ILE A 188 -8.73 -9.45 9.32
CA ILE A 188 -8.19 -8.28 10.04
C ILE A 188 -8.95 -8.04 11.35
N PHE A 189 -10.28 -8.12 11.35
CA PHE A 189 -11.08 -8.01 12.57
C PHE A 189 -10.73 -9.11 13.57
N LYS A 190 -10.55 -10.34 13.11
CA LYS A 190 -10.13 -11.47 13.94
C LYS A 190 -8.73 -11.26 14.51
N ALA A 191 -7.79 -10.72 13.74
CA ALA A 191 -6.47 -10.35 14.24
C ALA A 191 -6.56 -9.27 15.34
N LEU A 192 -7.37 -8.24 15.14
CA LEU A 192 -7.62 -7.21 16.17
C LEU A 192 -8.28 -7.80 17.43
N TYR A 193 -9.29 -8.65 17.27
CA TYR A 193 -9.94 -9.36 18.38
C TYR A 193 -8.94 -10.21 19.16
N ASN A 194 -8.09 -10.96 18.46
CA ASN A 194 -7.05 -11.78 19.08
C ASN A 194 -6.02 -10.94 19.85
N ILE A 195 -5.66 -9.75 19.35
CA ILE A 195 -4.78 -8.82 20.08
C ILE A 195 -5.46 -8.34 21.37
N VAL A 196 -6.74 -7.96 21.32
CA VAL A 196 -7.48 -7.52 22.51
C VAL A 196 -7.58 -8.64 23.53
N VAL A 197 -7.95 -9.85 23.10
CA VAL A 197 -8.01 -11.04 23.98
C VAL A 197 -6.62 -11.33 24.57
N GLY A 198 -5.56 -11.23 23.76
CA GLY A 198 -4.18 -11.39 24.23
C GLY A 198 -3.79 -10.38 25.31
N LEU A 199 -4.22 -9.12 25.19
CA LEU A 199 -4.00 -8.07 26.20
C LEU A 199 -4.82 -8.28 27.48
N ILE A 200 -5.96 -8.96 27.42
CA ILE A 200 -6.79 -9.27 28.60
C ILE A 200 -6.20 -10.46 29.37
N ILE A 201 -5.63 -11.43 28.65
CA ILE A 201 -5.07 -12.66 29.23
C ILE A 201 -3.61 -12.45 29.70
N SER A 202 -2.87 -11.55 29.05
CA SER A 202 -1.50 -11.15 29.45
C SER A 202 -1.47 -10.20 30.63
#